data_AF-A0A9D5D852-F1
#
_entry.id   AF-A0A9D5D852-F1
#
_cell.length_a   1.000
_cell.length_b   1.000
_cell.length_c   1.000
_cell.angle_alpha   90.00
_cell.angle_beta   90.00
_cell.angle_gamma   90.00
#
_symmetry.space_group_name_H-M   'P 1'
#
loop_
_entity.id
_entity.type
_entity.pdbx_description
1 polymer ?
#
loop_
_entity_poly.entity_id
_entity_poly.type
_entity_poly.pdbx_seq_one_letter_code
_entity_poly.pdbx_strand_id
1 'polypeptide(L)'
;MQGLQGFGGFLSGWTKIGIKRMGELHPKPFRVACKERYSVDEAAKKAAELYSVWQNEIKQPSWQPYKIVDIDGVKREVIDEDDAKLRNLRIELGDDVYNAVTNALMEINEYNPSGRFVVPELWNFKHGRKATMAEVIKYVFNYGGVLSANGIKKIGADMIKQALSYPSKLIVKNAGMNVKVVVEKILSAKDFRYGYNAAKNCYEDLIPAGILDPTKCVRVGL
;
A
#
# COMPACT_ATOMS: atom_id res chain seq x y z
N MET A 1 36.59 7.17 14.33
CA MET A 1 36.16 8.03 13.22
C MET A 1 34.84 8.68 13.59
N GLN A 2 34.88 10.01 13.78
CA GLN A 2 33.73 10.92 13.76
C GLN A 2 32.95 10.71 12.44
N GLY A 3 31.66 10.92 12.27
CA GLY A 3 30.62 11.58 13.03
C GLY A 3 29.44 11.71 12.06
N LEU A 4 28.24 11.27 12.46
CA LEU A 4 26.98 11.56 11.76
C LEU A 4 25.92 11.90 12.81
N GLN A 5 26.23 12.87 13.67
CA GLN A 5 25.20 13.72 14.26
C GLN A 5 24.81 14.74 13.19
N GLY A 6 23.68 14.51 12.53
CA GLY A 6 23.23 15.41 11.46
C GLY A 6 22.03 14.90 10.66
N PHE A 7 21.05 14.24 11.29
CA PHE A 7 19.81 13.83 10.60
C PHE A 7 18.53 14.17 11.38
N GLY A 8 18.63 14.91 12.48
CA GLY A 8 17.49 15.17 13.38
C GLY A 8 16.61 16.38 13.04
N GLY A 9 17.02 17.25 12.11
CA GLY A 9 16.41 18.59 12.00
C GLY A 9 15.63 18.93 10.72
N PHE A 10 15.62 18.08 9.69
CA PHE A 10 15.12 18.47 8.36
C PHE A 10 13.97 17.60 7.79
N LEU A 11 13.42 16.67 8.59
CA LEU A 11 12.46 15.65 8.11
C LEU A 11 11.04 15.77 8.69
N SER A 12 10.67 16.90 9.29
CA SER A 12 9.32 17.11 9.82
C SER A 12 8.38 17.64 8.72
N GLY A 13 7.95 16.78 7.79
CA GLY A 13 6.75 17.14 7.02
C GLY A 13 6.37 16.30 5.81
N TRP A 14 7.31 15.66 5.11
CA TRP A 14 7.00 15.09 3.80
C TRP A 14 6.64 13.61 3.91
N THR A 15 5.45 13.28 3.42
CA THR A 15 4.81 11.97 3.38
C THR A 15 5.79 10.85 3.00
N LYS A 16 6.07 9.94 3.93
CA LYS A 16 6.86 8.72 3.72
C LYS A 16 6.01 7.73 2.93
N ILE A 17 6.00 7.87 1.59
CA ILE A 17 5.34 6.94 0.69
C ILE A 17 6.32 5.82 0.36
N GLY A 18 5.85 4.57 0.37
CA GLY A 18 6.67 3.43 -0.02
C GLY A 18 5.81 2.23 -0.39
N ILE A 19 6.45 1.09 -0.66
CA ILE A 19 5.74 -0.17 -0.90
C ILE A 19 5.53 -0.84 0.46
N LYS A 20 4.27 -1.15 0.79
CA LYS A 20 3.90 -2.04 1.89
C LYS A 20 3.57 -3.42 1.32
N ARG A 21 3.95 -4.48 2.01
CA ARG A 21 3.67 -5.87 1.65
C ARG A 21 2.48 -6.35 2.47
N MET A 22 1.27 -6.28 1.90
CA MET A 22 0.02 -6.61 2.60
C MET A 22 -0.03 -8.10 2.90
N GLY A 23 -0.27 -8.45 4.16
CA GLY A 23 -0.26 -9.84 4.63
C GLY A 23 1.12 -10.40 4.95
N GLU A 24 2.16 -9.56 4.95
CA GLU A 24 3.48 -9.93 5.50
C GLU A 24 3.55 -9.59 6.98
N LEU A 25 4.03 -10.54 7.78
CA LEU A 25 4.21 -10.32 9.20
C LEU A 25 5.28 -9.27 9.47
N HIS A 26 5.09 -8.48 10.51
CA HIS A 26 6.15 -7.62 11.01
C HIS A 26 7.11 -8.44 11.88
N PRO A 27 8.43 -8.48 11.61
CA PRO A 27 9.36 -9.35 12.35
C PRO A 27 9.70 -8.83 13.76
N LYS A 28 9.53 -7.53 14.02
CA LYS A 28 9.91 -6.90 15.31
C LYS A 28 9.17 -7.52 16.52
N PRO A 29 7.84 -7.69 16.53
CA PRO A 29 7.12 -8.37 17.61
C PRO A 29 7.73 -9.72 18.00
N PHE A 30 8.01 -10.59 17.02
CA PHE A 30 8.66 -11.89 17.27
C PHE A 30 10.05 -11.74 17.90
N ARG A 31 10.85 -10.78 17.43
CA ARG A 31 12.18 -10.51 18.00
C ARG A 31 12.11 -9.99 19.44
N VAL A 32 11.11 -9.17 19.77
CA VAL A 32 10.91 -8.65 21.13
C VAL A 32 10.47 -9.80 22.04
N ALA A 33 9.39 -10.52 21.67
CA ALA A 33 8.87 -11.62 22.45
C ALA A 33 9.92 -12.71 22.73
N CYS A 34 10.75 -13.05 21.74
CA CYS A 34 11.82 -14.03 21.91
C CYS A 34 12.97 -13.54 22.81
N LYS A 35 13.33 -12.25 22.77
CA LYS A 35 14.38 -11.71 23.65
C LYS A 35 13.99 -11.75 25.13
N GLU A 36 12.69 -11.70 25.43
CA GLU A 36 12.17 -11.80 26.79
C GLU A 36 12.09 -13.24 27.30
N ARG A 37 12.12 -14.23 26.40
CA ARG A 37 11.83 -15.65 26.71
C ARG A 37 13.03 -16.58 26.56
N TYR A 38 13.97 -16.24 25.70
CA TYR A 38 15.12 -17.09 25.37
C TYR A 38 16.43 -16.40 25.73
N SER A 39 17.48 -17.20 25.84
CA SER A 39 18.84 -16.69 25.98
C SER A 39 19.22 -15.80 24.79
N VAL A 40 20.19 -14.91 24.97
CA VAL A 40 20.65 -13.97 23.93
C VAL A 40 21.10 -14.73 22.67
N ASP A 41 21.72 -15.89 22.84
CA ASP A 41 22.24 -16.74 21.76
C ASP A 41 21.13 -17.47 20.99
N GLU A 42 20.00 -17.77 21.64
CA GLU A 42 18.88 -18.50 21.04
C GLU A 42 17.78 -17.59 20.50
N ALA A 43 17.58 -16.42 21.10
CA ALA A 43 16.45 -15.53 20.83
C ALA A 43 16.32 -15.15 19.35
N ALA A 44 17.45 -14.89 18.68
CA ALA A 44 17.46 -14.55 17.26
C ALA A 44 16.99 -15.71 16.38
N LYS A 45 17.49 -16.93 16.66
CA LYS A 45 17.12 -18.14 15.92
C LYS A 45 15.65 -18.47 16.14
N LYS A 46 15.18 -18.42 17.40
CA LYS A 46 13.77 -18.66 17.75
C LYS A 46 12.83 -17.66 17.12
N ALA A 47 13.20 -16.38 17.09
CA ALA A 47 12.39 -15.36 16.40
C ALA A 47 12.26 -15.64 14.91
N ALA A 48 13.33 -16.05 14.24
CA ALA A 48 13.30 -16.39 12.82
C ALA A 48 12.47 -17.65 12.51
N GLU A 49 12.60 -18.69 13.35
CA GLU A 49 11.79 -19.91 13.28
C GLU A 49 10.29 -19.57 13.41
N LEU A 50 9.90 -18.88 14.50
CA LEU A 50 8.51 -18.54 14.78
C LEU A 50 7.92 -17.61 13.71
N TYR A 51 8.68 -16.61 13.27
CA TYR A 51 8.27 -15.75 12.17
C TYR A 51 7.96 -16.55 10.91
N SER A 52 8.83 -17.49 10.55
CA SER A 52 8.67 -18.30 9.33
C SER A 52 7.49 -19.26 9.42
N VAL A 53 7.32 -19.90 10.59
CA VAL A 53 6.17 -20.78 10.87
C VAL A 53 4.87 -20.00 10.73
N TRP A 54 4.72 -18.86 11.42
CA TRP A 54 3.50 -18.07 11.37
C TRP A 54 3.27 -17.42 10.01
N GLN A 55 4.32 -17.02 9.30
CA GLN A 55 4.20 -16.47 7.95
C GLN A 55 3.66 -17.50 6.95
N ASN A 56 3.95 -18.78 7.15
CA ASN A 56 3.36 -19.87 6.37
C ASN A 56 1.96 -20.21 6.85
N GLU A 57 1.71 -20.12 8.15
CA GLU A 57 0.44 -20.53 8.73
C GLU A 57 -0.71 -19.60 8.33
N ILE A 58 -0.50 -18.28 8.34
CA ILE A 58 -1.53 -17.32 7.89
C ILE A 58 -1.89 -17.46 6.41
N LYS A 59 -1.05 -18.14 5.61
CA LYS A 59 -1.29 -18.40 4.20
C LYS A 59 -2.08 -19.69 3.94
N GLN A 60 -2.26 -20.55 4.96
CA GLN A 60 -2.97 -21.81 4.79
C GLN A 60 -4.45 -21.57 4.48
N PRO A 61 -4.97 -22.03 3.32
CA PRO A 61 -6.37 -21.82 2.96
C PRO A 61 -7.36 -22.53 3.90
N SER A 62 -6.90 -23.61 4.54
CA SER A 62 -7.67 -24.40 5.50
C SER A 62 -7.88 -23.71 6.85
N TRP A 63 -7.15 -22.62 7.12
CA TRP A 63 -7.27 -21.89 8.37
C TRP A 63 -7.85 -20.49 8.12
N GLN A 64 -9.10 -20.31 8.52
CA GLN A 64 -9.85 -19.05 8.35
C GLN A 64 -10.41 -18.63 9.71
N PRO A 65 -9.59 -17.98 10.56
CA PRO A 65 -9.98 -17.60 11.92
C PRO A 65 -10.84 -16.33 11.90
N TYR A 66 -11.95 -16.38 11.16
CA TYR A 66 -12.86 -15.25 10.96
C TYR A 66 -14.28 -15.62 11.39
N LYS A 67 -14.99 -14.63 11.91
CA LYS A 67 -16.43 -14.69 12.15
C LYS A 67 -17.11 -13.52 11.46
N ILE A 68 -18.38 -13.71 11.11
CA ILE A 68 -19.21 -12.66 10.54
C ILE A 68 -19.91 -11.93 11.68
N VAL A 69 -19.76 -10.61 11.71
CA VAL A 69 -20.49 -9.72 12.61
C VAL A 69 -21.32 -8.73 11.82
N ASP A 70 -22.47 -8.34 12.36
CA ASP A 70 -23.30 -7.27 11.81
C ASP A 70 -22.92 -5.94 12.47
N ILE A 71 -22.45 -4.99 11.67
CA ILE A 71 -22.14 -3.63 12.11
C ILE A 71 -22.99 -2.68 11.26
N ASP A 72 -24.02 -2.10 11.88
CA ASP A 72 -24.97 -1.18 11.24
C ASP A 72 -25.67 -1.75 9.99
N GLY A 73 -26.06 -3.03 10.02
CA GLY A 73 -26.69 -3.74 8.90
C GLY A 73 -25.70 -4.22 7.84
N VAL A 74 -24.40 -3.97 8.04
CA VAL A 74 -23.33 -4.41 7.15
C VAL A 74 -22.64 -5.61 7.77
N LYS A 75 -22.79 -6.79 7.14
CA LYS A 75 -22.04 -7.99 7.49
C LYS A 75 -20.56 -7.78 7.18
N ARG A 76 -19.71 -7.93 8.19
CA ARG A 76 -18.25 -7.85 8.06
C ARG A 76 -17.59 -9.08 8.64
N GLU A 77 -16.53 -9.53 8.00
CA GLU A 77 -15.63 -10.52 8.58
C GLU A 77 -14.66 -9.83 9.54
N VAL A 78 -14.57 -10.36 10.75
CA VAL A 78 -13.63 -9.94 11.80
C VAL A 78 -12.90 -11.16 12.33
N ILE A 79 -11.78 -10.95 13.00
CA ILE A 79 -11.04 -12.02 13.66
C ILE A 79 -11.94 -12.72 14.68
N ASP A 80 -11.92 -14.05 14.65
CA ASP A 80 -12.51 -14.86 15.71
C ASP A 80 -11.52 -14.98 16.88
N GLU A 81 -11.77 -14.20 17.94
CA GLU A 81 -10.95 -14.20 19.15
C GLU A 81 -10.96 -15.53 19.91
N ASP A 82 -11.94 -16.40 19.63
CA ASP A 82 -12.04 -17.73 20.22
C ASP A 82 -11.24 -18.80 19.45
N ASP A 83 -10.63 -18.46 18.31
CA ASP A 83 -9.78 -19.38 17.55
C ASP A 83 -8.63 -19.93 18.41
N ALA A 84 -8.55 -21.26 18.50
CA ALA A 84 -7.63 -21.93 19.39
C ALA A 84 -6.15 -21.62 19.08
N LYS A 85 -5.78 -21.47 17.80
CA LYS A 85 -4.39 -21.15 17.42
C LYS A 85 -4.05 -19.72 17.81
N LEU A 86 -4.95 -18.77 17.60
CA LEU A 86 -4.77 -17.37 17.98
C LEU A 86 -4.71 -17.19 19.50
N ARG A 87 -5.56 -17.90 20.26
CA ARG A 87 -5.51 -17.90 21.72
C ARG A 87 -4.18 -18.44 22.25
N ASN A 88 -3.72 -19.58 21.72
CA ASN A 88 -2.44 -20.16 22.12
C ASN A 88 -1.27 -19.24 21.75
N LEU A 89 -1.28 -18.64 20.55
CA LEU A 89 -0.30 -17.65 20.13
C LEU A 89 -0.18 -16.50 21.13
N ARG A 90 -1.33 -15.95 21.54
CA ARG A 90 -1.38 -14.83 22.49
C ARG A 90 -0.83 -15.22 23.85
N ILE A 91 -1.17 -16.42 24.34
CA ILE A 91 -0.66 -16.95 25.62
C ILE A 91 0.86 -17.15 25.57
N GLU A 92 1.37 -17.74 24.49
CA GLU A 92 2.79 -18.12 24.38
C GLU A 92 3.70 -16.91 24.07
N LEU A 93 3.30 -16.06 23.12
CA LEU A 93 4.16 -15.01 22.57
C LEU A 93 3.69 -13.58 22.88
N GLY A 94 2.53 -13.42 23.50
CA GLY A 94 2.00 -12.14 23.94
C GLY A 94 1.24 -11.33 22.88
N ASP A 95 0.65 -10.23 23.33
CA ASP A 95 -0.28 -9.41 22.57
C ASP A 95 0.35 -8.76 21.32
N ASP A 96 1.62 -8.38 21.38
CA ASP A 96 2.30 -7.77 20.24
C ASP A 96 2.43 -8.73 19.05
N VAL A 97 2.70 -10.01 19.32
CA VAL A 97 2.79 -11.03 18.27
C VAL A 97 1.41 -11.39 17.77
N TYR A 98 0.43 -11.56 18.68
CA TYR A 98 -0.97 -11.76 18.31
C TYR A 98 -1.47 -10.64 17.38
N ASN A 99 -1.26 -9.38 17.75
CA ASN A 99 -1.66 -8.22 16.95
C ASN A 99 -0.97 -8.18 15.59
N ALA A 100 0.31 -8.57 15.51
CA ALA A 100 1.02 -8.65 14.24
C ALA A 100 0.42 -9.70 13.30
N VAL A 101 0.06 -10.87 13.85
CA VAL A 101 -0.54 -11.98 13.10
C VAL A 101 -1.96 -11.65 12.66
N THR A 102 -2.81 -11.13 13.55
CA THR A 102 -4.19 -10.77 13.23
C THR A 102 -4.27 -9.62 12.24
N ASN A 103 -3.40 -8.61 12.34
CA ASN A 103 -3.30 -7.56 11.33
C ASN A 103 -2.93 -8.13 9.96
N ALA A 104 -1.94 -9.03 9.87
CA ALA A 104 -1.58 -9.64 8.60
C ALA A 104 -2.70 -10.52 8.02
N LEU A 105 -3.44 -11.26 8.86
CA LEU A 105 -4.62 -12.02 8.45
C LEU A 105 -5.70 -11.10 7.86
N MET A 106 -6.03 -10.00 8.54
CA MET A 106 -6.99 -9.01 8.04
C MET A 106 -6.54 -8.39 6.72
N GLU A 107 -5.24 -8.07 6.57
CA GLU A 107 -4.69 -7.58 5.30
C GLU A 107 -4.79 -8.61 4.17
N ILE A 108 -4.54 -9.89 4.45
CA ILE A 108 -4.76 -10.97 3.47
C ILE A 108 -6.24 -11.02 3.08
N ASN A 109 -7.14 -10.94 4.05
CA ASN A 109 -8.57 -11.02 3.80
C ASN A 109 -9.09 -9.84 2.96
N GLU A 110 -8.56 -8.65 3.19
CA GLU A 110 -8.94 -7.45 2.44
C GLU A 110 -8.37 -7.44 1.01
N TYR A 111 -7.11 -7.85 0.82
CA TYR A 111 -6.40 -7.66 -0.45
C TYR A 111 -6.37 -8.90 -1.34
N ASN A 112 -6.40 -10.11 -0.77
CA ASN A 112 -6.28 -11.36 -1.50
C ASN A 112 -6.86 -12.56 -0.73
N PRO A 113 -8.16 -12.55 -0.40
CA PRO A 113 -8.78 -13.55 0.47
C PRO A 113 -8.65 -14.98 -0.06
N SER A 114 -8.77 -15.16 -1.38
CA SER A 114 -8.67 -16.46 -2.04
C SER A 114 -7.22 -16.89 -2.30
N GLY A 115 -6.36 -15.97 -2.74
CA GLY A 115 -4.99 -16.31 -3.16
C GLY A 115 -4.01 -16.42 -2.00
N ARG A 116 -4.24 -15.72 -0.89
CA ARG A 116 -3.44 -15.76 0.35
C ARG A 116 -1.94 -15.54 0.18
N PHE A 117 -1.53 -14.93 -0.92
CA PHE A 117 -0.18 -14.45 -1.13
C PHE A 117 -0.08 -12.94 -0.89
N VAL A 118 1.12 -12.50 -0.53
CA VAL A 118 1.42 -11.11 -0.20
C VAL A 118 1.22 -10.21 -1.41
N VAL A 119 0.46 -9.12 -1.23
CA VAL A 119 0.19 -8.12 -2.27
C VAL A 119 0.99 -6.84 -1.99
N PRO A 120 1.89 -6.40 -2.88
CA PRO A 120 2.57 -5.12 -2.71
C PRO A 120 1.62 -3.96 -3.02
N GLU A 121 1.61 -2.95 -2.15
CA GLU A 121 0.74 -1.78 -2.28
C GLU A 121 1.52 -0.47 -2.04
N LEU A 122 1.21 0.56 -2.83
CA LEU A 122 1.73 1.90 -2.57
C LEU A 122 1.04 2.46 -1.32
N TRP A 123 1.83 2.70 -0.28
CA TRP A 123 1.33 3.01 1.05
C TRP A 123 1.85 4.35 1.54
N ASN A 124 0.95 5.13 2.12
CA ASN A 124 1.30 6.32 2.85
C ASN A 124 1.47 5.97 4.33
N PHE A 125 2.72 5.75 4.75
CA PHE A 125 3.03 5.37 6.12
C PHE A 125 2.73 6.48 7.14
N LYS A 126 2.59 7.74 6.71
CA LYS A 126 2.17 8.84 7.58
C LYS A 126 0.68 8.74 7.93
N HIS A 127 -0.16 8.38 6.96
CA HIS A 127 -1.61 8.31 7.14
C HIS A 127 -2.13 6.89 7.40
N GLY A 128 -1.27 5.87 7.34
CA GLY A 128 -1.68 4.48 7.59
C GLY A 128 -2.70 3.96 6.58
N ARG A 129 -2.64 4.43 5.32
CA ARG A 129 -3.54 4.02 4.24
C ARG A 129 -2.83 3.92 2.91
N LYS A 130 -3.48 3.31 1.92
CA LYS A 130 -3.04 3.36 0.52
C LYS A 130 -2.74 4.80 0.10
N ALA A 131 -1.59 5.00 -0.54
CA ALA A 131 -1.18 6.29 -1.04
C ALA A 131 -2.08 6.68 -2.22
N THR A 132 -2.48 7.94 -2.27
CA THR A 132 -3.20 8.44 -3.45
C THR A 132 -2.24 8.70 -4.59
N MET A 133 -2.75 8.71 -5.82
CA MET A 133 -1.93 9.05 -6.99
C MET A 133 -1.29 10.44 -6.86
N ALA A 134 -2.03 11.42 -6.32
CA ALA A 134 -1.52 12.77 -6.05
C ALA A 134 -0.36 12.76 -5.04
N GLU A 135 -0.47 11.96 -3.99
CA GLU A 135 0.61 11.78 -3.01
C GLU A 135 1.85 11.15 -3.67
N VAL A 136 1.67 10.11 -4.49
CA VAL A 136 2.76 9.44 -5.22
C VAL A 136 3.44 10.39 -6.21
N ILE A 137 2.67 11.11 -7.01
CA ILE A 137 3.14 12.15 -7.93
C ILE A 137 3.95 13.18 -7.15
N LYS A 138 3.39 13.75 -6.08
CA LYS A 138 4.08 14.73 -5.25
C LYS A 138 5.38 14.18 -4.66
N TYR A 139 5.39 12.93 -4.22
CA TYR A 139 6.59 12.28 -3.69
C TYR A 139 7.68 12.15 -4.76
N VAL A 140 7.35 11.69 -5.96
CA VAL A 140 8.29 11.58 -7.09
C VAL A 140 8.84 12.95 -7.49
N PHE A 141 7.99 13.98 -7.57
CA PHE A 141 8.42 15.34 -7.93
C PHE A 141 9.25 16.02 -6.83
N ASN A 142 8.89 15.85 -5.54
CA ASN A 142 9.60 16.48 -4.42
C ASN A 142 10.93 15.79 -4.08
N TYR A 143 11.02 14.46 -4.16
CA TYR A 143 12.31 13.76 -4.05
C TYR A 143 13.21 14.03 -5.27
N GLY A 144 12.64 14.38 -6.43
CA GLY A 144 13.37 14.88 -7.58
C GLY A 144 14.12 16.20 -7.32
N GLY A 145 13.68 17.00 -6.35
CA GLY A 145 14.35 18.26 -5.97
C GLY A 145 15.58 18.10 -5.08
N VAL A 146 15.69 17.00 -4.31
CA VAL A 146 16.79 16.77 -3.35
C VAL A 146 17.90 15.88 -3.94
N LEU A 147 17.72 15.33 -5.15
CA LEU A 147 18.65 14.38 -5.79
C LEU A 147 19.13 14.86 -7.18
N SER A 148 19.27 16.18 -7.36
CA SER A 148 19.64 16.86 -8.62
C SER A 148 21.05 16.54 -9.17
N ALA A 149 21.79 15.57 -8.63
CA ALA A 149 23.21 15.39 -8.97
C ALA A 149 23.53 14.31 -10.02
N ASN A 150 22.70 13.30 -10.31
CA ASN A 150 23.11 12.18 -11.19
C ASN A 150 22.06 11.82 -12.26
N GLY A 151 22.42 12.03 -13.54
CA GLY A 151 21.56 11.95 -14.73
C GLY A 151 20.80 10.64 -14.97
N ILE A 152 21.18 9.53 -14.33
CA ILE A 152 20.48 8.23 -14.42
C ILE A 152 19.06 8.29 -13.84
N LYS A 153 18.81 9.13 -12.82
CA LYS A 153 17.49 9.21 -12.17
C LYS A 153 16.48 10.10 -12.92
N LYS A 154 16.96 11.09 -13.68
CA LYS A 154 16.12 11.90 -14.58
C LYS A 154 15.46 11.01 -15.64
N ILE A 155 16.24 10.07 -16.20
CA ILE A 155 15.74 9.06 -17.13
C ILE A 155 14.64 8.22 -16.47
N GLY A 156 14.85 7.73 -15.23
CA GLY A 156 13.83 6.95 -14.52
C GLY A 156 12.53 7.72 -14.24
N ALA A 157 12.63 8.98 -13.79
CA ALA A 157 11.47 9.84 -13.57
C ALA A 157 10.73 10.17 -14.88
N ASP A 158 11.48 10.44 -15.95
CA ASP A 158 10.94 10.69 -17.28
C ASP A 158 10.27 9.44 -17.85
N MET A 159 10.82 8.24 -17.62
CA MET A 159 10.22 6.96 -17.99
C MET A 159 8.90 6.72 -17.26
N ILE A 160 8.83 6.94 -15.94
CA ILE A 160 7.60 6.80 -15.17
C ILE A 160 6.55 7.82 -15.64
N LYS A 161 6.97 9.08 -15.83
CA LYS A 161 6.09 10.14 -16.36
C LYS A 161 5.57 9.78 -17.74
N GLN A 162 6.42 9.24 -18.61
CA GLN A 162 6.04 8.79 -19.94
C GLN A 162 5.07 7.61 -19.89
N ALA A 163 5.36 6.59 -19.07
CA ALA A 163 4.53 5.41 -18.89
C ALA A 163 3.12 5.77 -18.37
N LEU A 164 3.03 6.63 -17.36
CA LEU A 164 1.74 7.09 -16.83
C LEU A 164 1.01 8.04 -17.79
N SER A 165 1.75 8.82 -18.59
CA SER A 165 1.14 9.73 -19.56
C SER A 165 0.55 9.00 -20.77
N TYR A 166 1.11 7.85 -21.16
CA TYR A 166 0.75 7.18 -22.40
C TYR A 166 -0.74 6.74 -22.45
N PRO A 167 -1.29 6.05 -21.42
CA PRO A 167 -2.71 5.72 -21.39
C PRO A 167 -3.61 6.95 -21.48
N SER A 168 -3.27 8.02 -20.75
CA SER A 168 -4.02 9.28 -20.76
C SER A 168 -4.05 9.92 -22.15
N LYS A 169 -2.91 9.94 -22.84
CA LYS A 169 -2.80 10.47 -24.22
C LYS A 169 -3.59 9.62 -25.21
N LEU A 170 -3.61 8.30 -25.03
CA LEU A 170 -4.35 7.38 -25.88
C LEU A 170 -5.87 7.60 -25.73
N ILE A 171 -6.37 7.75 -24.50
CA ILE A 171 -7.77 8.08 -24.23
C ILE A 171 -8.19 9.36 -24.95
N VAL A 172 -7.38 10.42 -24.83
CA VAL A 172 -7.66 11.70 -25.48
C VAL A 172 -7.61 11.61 -27.00
N LYS A 173 -6.64 10.86 -27.55
CA LYS A 173 -6.53 10.63 -29.00
C LYS A 173 -7.72 9.83 -29.53
N ASN A 174 -8.15 8.79 -28.80
CA ASN A 174 -9.32 7.99 -29.17
C ASN A 174 -10.62 8.79 -29.12
N ALA A 175 -10.69 9.82 -28.26
CA ALA A 175 -11.77 10.80 -28.26
C ALA A 175 -11.69 11.84 -29.39
N GLY A 176 -10.70 11.74 -30.29
CA GLY A 176 -10.49 12.67 -31.42
C GLY A 176 -9.94 14.04 -31.00
N MET A 177 -9.46 14.19 -29.76
CA MET A 177 -9.07 15.49 -29.22
C MET A 177 -7.57 15.75 -29.31
N ASN A 178 -7.20 17.04 -29.30
CA ASN A 178 -5.81 17.45 -29.25
C ASN A 178 -5.21 17.16 -27.86
N VAL A 179 -4.32 16.15 -27.83
CA VAL A 179 -3.63 15.69 -26.62
C VAL A 179 -2.95 16.82 -25.86
N LYS A 180 -2.28 17.74 -26.55
CA LYS A 180 -1.53 18.83 -25.91
C LYS A 180 -2.47 19.78 -25.17
N VAL A 181 -3.55 20.19 -25.83
CA VAL A 181 -4.55 21.12 -25.26
C VAL A 181 -5.23 20.50 -24.03
N VAL A 182 -5.63 19.23 -24.11
CA VAL A 182 -6.30 18.55 -23.01
C VAL A 182 -5.36 18.36 -21.81
N VAL A 183 -4.13 17.90 -22.06
CA VAL A 183 -3.13 17.68 -21.00
C VAL A 183 -2.76 19.00 -20.31
N GLU A 184 -2.52 20.07 -21.07
CA GLU A 184 -2.21 21.39 -20.50
C GLU A 184 -3.34 21.91 -19.60
N LYS A 185 -4.59 21.72 -20.01
CA LYS A 185 -5.76 22.14 -19.24
C LYS A 185 -5.96 21.32 -17.96
N ILE A 186 -5.73 20.01 -18.00
CA ILE A 186 -5.78 19.15 -16.79
C ILE A 186 -4.64 19.51 -15.83
N LEU A 187 -3.42 19.67 -16.34
CA LEU A 187 -2.24 19.97 -15.51
C LEU A 187 -2.29 21.37 -14.88
N SER A 188 -3.02 22.29 -15.49
CA SER A 188 -3.24 23.65 -14.97
C SER A 188 -4.31 23.69 -13.87
N ALA A 189 -5.07 22.61 -13.66
CA ALA A 189 -6.06 22.53 -12.60
C ALA A 189 -5.39 22.26 -11.24
N LYS A 190 -5.89 22.94 -10.20
CA LYS A 190 -5.42 22.74 -8.81
C LYS A 190 -6.08 21.55 -8.13
N ASP A 191 -7.28 21.18 -8.60
CA ASP A 191 -8.05 20.07 -8.05
C ASP A 191 -7.68 18.76 -8.77
N PHE A 192 -7.25 17.76 -8.00
CA PHE A 192 -6.87 16.44 -8.52
C PHE A 192 -8.08 15.66 -9.06
N ARG A 193 -9.29 16.06 -8.66
CA ARG A 193 -10.53 15.45 -9.10
C ARG A 193 -10.94 15.91 -10.50
N TYR A 194 -10.46 17.08 -10.90
CA TYR A 194 -10.76 17.65 -12.20
C TYR A 194 -9.99 16.92 -13.31
N GLY A 195 -10.70 16.46 -14.32
CA GLY A 195 -10.10 15.77 -15.46
C GLY A 195 -10.95 15.89 -16.71
N TYR A 196 -10.50 15.21 -17.77
CA TYR A 196 -11.22 15.16 -19.03
C TYR A 196 -12.01 13.85 -19.14
N ASN A 197 -13.33 13.94 -19.17
CA ASN A 197 -14.20 12.81 -19.45
C ASN A 197 -14.30 12.61 -20.96
N ALA A 198 -13.58 11.61 -21.47
CA ALA A 198 -13.56 11.26 -22.88
C ALA A 198 -14.91 10.75 -23.42
N ALA A 199 -15.75 10.13 -22.57
CA ALA A 199 -17.05 9.61 -22.99
C ALA A 199 -18.06 10.74 -23.25
N LYS A 200 -17.95 11.85 -22.50
CA LYS A 200 -18.82 13.03 -22.65
C LYS A 200 -18.16 14.19 -23.39
N ASN A 201 -16.87 14.08 -23.70
CA ASN A 201 -16.04 15.13 -24.28
C ASN A 201 -16.09 16.45 -23.48
N CYS A 202 -16.03 16.38 -22.15
CA CYS A 202 -16.07 17.55 -21.27
C CYS A 202 -15.02 17.48 -20.15
N TYR A 203 -14.83 18.59 -19.44
CA TYR A 203 -14.01 18.62 -18.23
C TYR A 203 -14.91 18.69 -17.01
N GLU A 204 -14.75 17.75 -16.09
CA GLU A 204 -15.59 17.62 -14.89
C GLU A 204 -14.81 16.99 -13.73
N ASP A 205 -15.44 16.93 -12.56
CA ASP A 205 -14.95 16.09 -11.46
C ASP A 205 -15.17 14.63 -11.84
N LEU A 206 -14.07 13.87 -11.95
CA LEU A 206 -14.11 12.49 -12.40
C LEU A 206 -14.67 11.53 -11.34
N ILE A 207 -14.69 11.92 -10.06
CA ILE A 207 -15.19 11.08 -8.97
C ILE A 207 -16.72 10.89 -9.03
N PRO A 208 -17.55 11.95 -8.98
CA PRO A 208 -19.00 11.81 -9.15
C PRO A 208 -19.37 11.36 -10.57
N ALA A 209 -18.48 11.55 -11.56
CA ALA A 209 -18.65 10.97 -12.89
C ALA A 209 -18.39 9.44 -12.95
N GLY A 210 -17.99 8.81 -11.85
CA GLY A 210 -17.75 7.38 -11.75
C GLY A 210 -16.40 6.91 -12.33
N ILE A 211 -15.48 7.84 -12.62
CA ILE A 211 -14.19 7.59 -13.26
C ILE A 211 -13.09 7.72 -12.19
N LEU A 212 -12.98 6.69 -11.35
CA LEU A 212 -12.02 6.62 -10.24
C LEU A 212 -10.61 6.17 -10.67
N ASP A 213 -10.53 5.33 -11.70
CA ASP A 213 -9.29 4.79 -12.25
C ASP A 213 -9.37 4.76 -13.78
N PRO A 214 -8.66 5.66 -14.50
CA PRO A 214 -8.70 5.72 -15.96
C PRO A 214 -8.09 4.50 -16.65
N THR A 215 -7.39 3.63 -15.91
CA THR A 215 -6.82 2.37 -16.45
C THR A 215 -7.71 1.17 -16.22
N LYS A 216 -8.72 1.28 -15.34
CA LYS A 216 -9.70 0.22 -15.07
C LYS A 216 -10.83 0.27 -16.10
N CYS A 217 -10.48 0.12 -17.37
CA CYS A 217 -11.46 -0.17 -18.41
C CYS A 217 -11.99 -1.60 -18.19
N VAL A 218 -13.15 -1.74 -17.55
CA VAL A 218 -13.92 -2.97 -17.70
C VAL A 218 -14.41 -3.01 -19.14
N ARG A 219 -13.77 -3.83 -19.97
CA ARG A 219 -14.25 -4.18 -21.29
C ARG A 219 -15.52 -4.99 -21.11
N VAL A 220 -16.67 -4.33 -20.96
CA VAL A 220 -17.98 -4.92 -21.19
C VAL A 220 -18.46 -4.38 -22.53
N GLY A 221 -18.00 -5.03 -23.59
CA GLY A 221 -18.46 -4.80 -24.95
C GLY A 221 -18.88 -6.15 -25.50
N LEU A 222 -20.18 -6.24 -25.76
CA LEU A 222 -21.02 -7.27 -26.37
C LEU A 222 -20.31 -8.28 -27.29
#